data_AF-A0A7Y4T7V4-F1
#
_entry.id   AF-A0A7Y4T7V4-F1
#
_cell.length_a   1.000
_cell.length_b   1.000
_cell.length_c   1.000
_cell.angle_alpha   90.00
_cell.angle_beta   90.00
_cell.angle_gamma   90.00
#
_symmetry.space_group_name_H-M   'P 1'
#
loop_
_entity.id
_entity.type
_entity.pdbx_description
1 polymer ?
#
loop_
_entity_poly.entity_id
_entity_poly.type
_entity_poly.pdbx_seq_one_letter_code
_entity_poly.pdbx_strand_id
1 'polypeptide(L)'
;LKMTQEIFGPGDPDVAAETSHKADTAAFSAAGENTVDLMQTAMKLFEYFGAITADRRKNPKDDVSSIIANGMIDGQPIGEREAMSYYIIIATAGHDTTSSTASGGLLQLLKNPEQMAKLKADMSLVPNFVEESIRWVTPVKHFMRTAMQDYKLRDKTIKEGDGLCMFYWSGNRDEEVFEEPNTFKVDRNVTKHVAFGYGAHVCLGMHLARMEIRALYNELLPRLKSIELAGTPKNTLANFVSGLKTLPVRYKMA
;
A
#
# COMPACT_ATOMS: atom_id res chain seq x y z
N LEU A 1 9.15 9.12 5.77
CA LEU A 1 7.82 9.11 5.11
C LEU A 1 7.72 10.18 4.02
N LYS A 2 8.16 11.43 4.27
CA LYS A 2 8.21 12.46 3.21
C LYS A 2 8.88 11.99 1.91
N MET A 3 10.08 11.39 2.01
CA MET A 3 10.82 10.89 0.84
C MET A 3 10.10 9.77 0.05
N THR A 4 9.26 8.96 0.70
CA THR A 4 8.50 7.90 -0.01
C THR A 4 7.33 8.49 -0.79
N GLN A 5 6.65 9.49 -0.22
CA GLN A 5 5.60 10.25 -0.89
C GLN A 5 6.15 11.11 -2.03
N GLU A 6 7.35 11.68 -1.85
CA GLU A 6 8.08 12.41 -2.89
C GLU A 6 8.41 11.54 -4.12
N ILE A 7 8.68 10.23 -3.96
CA ILE A 7 8.91 9.31 -5.09
C ILE A 7 7.61 8.92 -5.82
N PHE A 8 6.55 8.60 -5.07
CA PHE A 8 5.33 7.98 -5.64
C PHE A 8 4.18 8.96 -5.88
N GLY A 9 4.26 10.18 -5.34
CA GLY A 9 3.33 11.28 -5.58
C GLY A 9 4.02 12.60 -5.98
N PRO A 10 5.03 12.61 -6.88
CA PRO A 10 5.79 13.83 -7.20
C PRO A 10 4.96 14.94 -7.84
N GLY A 11 3.78 14.61 -8.37
CA GLY A 11 2.80 15.56 -8.94
C GLY A 11 1.57 15.78 -8.06
N ASP A 12 1.50 15.22 -6.85
CA ASP A 12 0.45 15.57 -5.89
C ASP A 12 0.70 17.00 -5.38
N PRO A 13 -0.28 17.94 -5.48
CA PRO A 13 -0.07 19.33 -5.11
C PRO A 13 0.36 19.55 -3.66
N ASP A 14 -0.11 18.72 -2.73
CA ASP A 14 0.24 18.86 -1.30
C ASP A 14 1.66 18.35 -1.06
N VAL A 15 2.06 17.24 -1.72
CA VAL A 15 3.44 16.73 -1.66
C VAL A 15 4.42 17.74 -2.27
N ALA A 16 4.05 18.31 -3.42
CA ALA A 16 4.82 19.35 -4.11
C ALA A 16 4.88 20.68 -3.34
N ALA A 17 3.86 21.00 -2.55
CA ALA A 17 3.88 22.18 -1.69
C ALA A 17 4.82 22.00 -0.50
N GLU A 18 4.92 20.80 0.04
CA GLU A 18 5.72 20.51 1.23
C GLU A 18 7.18 20.17 0.93
N THR A 19 7.55 19.82 -0.31
CA THR A 19 8.95 19.47 -0.64
C THR A 19 9.92 20.65 -0.48
N SER A 20 11.13 20.34 0.01
CA SER A 20 12.24 21.31 0.09
C SER A 20 12.98 21.48 -1.23
N HIS A 21 12.69 20.63 -2.22
CA HIS A 21 13.41 20.54 -3.48
C HIS A 21 12.41 20.35 -4.63
N LYS A 22 12.24 21.41 -5.41
CA LYS A 22 11.36 21.44 -6.57
C LYS A 22 12.22 21.30 -7.83
N ALA A 23 11.74 20.50 -8.78
CA ALA A 23 12.38 20.41 -10.08
C ALA A 23 12.28 21.76 -10.79
N ASP A 24 13.42 22.25 -11.28
CA ASP A 24 13.42 23.26 -12.34
C ASP A 24 12.92 22.57 -13.62
N THR A 25 12.05 23.24 -14.35
CA THR A 25 11.06 22.63 -15.26
C THR A 25 11.62 21.69 -16.36
N ALA A 26 10.73 20.76 -16.78
CA ALA A 26 10.65 20.06 -18.07
C ALA A 26 11.44 18.77 -18.36
N ALA A 27 12.27 18.23 -17.45
CA ALA A 27 13.12 17.09 -17.84
C ALA A 27 12.48 15.69 -17.77
N PHE A 28 11.46 15.42 -16.94
CA PHE A 28 11.00 14.03 -16.73
C PHE A 28 9.53 13.75 -16.39
N SER A 29 8.58 14.69 -16.59
CA SER A 29 7.16 14.29 -16.46
C SER A 29 6.19 15.15 -17.26
N ALA A 30 5.10 14.51 -17.69
CA ALA A 30 3.88 15.15 -18.18
C ALA A 30 3.09 15.89 -17.08
N ALA A 31 3.66 16.07 -15.88
CA ALA A 31 3.10 16.89 -14.82
C ALA A 31 3.78 18.27 -14.85
N GLY A 32 2.95 19.32 -14.80
CA GLY A 32 3.36 20.72 -15.01
C GLY A 32 4.32 21.30 -13.96
N GLU A 33 4.34 22.63 -13.87
CA GLU A 33 5.20 23.38 -12.94
C GLU A 33 5.00 22.93 -11.48
N ASN A 34 6.07 23.00 -10.66
CA ASN A 34 6.12 22.57 -9.24
C ASN A 34 6.03 21.05 -9.00
N THR A 35 6.92 20.25 -9.59
CA THR A 35 7.06 18.83 -9.21
C THR A 35 8.27 18.61 -8.30
N VAL A 36 8.29 17.51 -7.56
CA VAL A 36 9.43 17.13 -6.70
C VAL A 36 10.66 16.81 -7.57
N ASP A 37 11.85 17.30 -7.19
CA ASP A 37 13.10 16.85 -7.80
C ASP A 37 13.42 15.40 -7.37
N LEU A 38 13.13 14.46 -8.27
CA LEU A 38 13.34 13.03 -8.06
C LEU A 38 14.83 12.66 -7.98
N MET A 39 15.73 13.40 -8.66
CA MET A 39 17.16 13.14 -8.62
C MET A 39 17.72 13.49 -7.24
N GLN A 40 17.36 14.66 -6.71
CA GLN A 40 17.78 15.06 -5.37
C GLN A 40 17.16 14.15 -4.28
N THR A 41 15.91 13.71 -4.48
CA THR A 41 15.27 12.73 -3.60
C THR A 41 16.04 11.41 -3.60
N ALA A 42 16.42 10.92 -4.78
CA ALA A 42 17.21 9.69 -4.91
C ALA A 42 18.56 9.82 -4.18
N MET A 43 19.30 10.91 -4.36
CA MET A 43 20.59 11.13 -3.69
C MET A 43 20.46 11.08 -2.15
N LYS A 44 19.44 11.73 -1.58
CA LYS A 44 19.17 11.69 -0.14
C LYS A 44 18.88 10.27 0.36
N LEU A 45 18.14 9.49 -0.41
CA LEU A 45 17.85 8.09 -0.08
C LEU A 45 19.10 7.22 -0.17
N PHE A 46 19.95 7.44 -1.19
CA PHE A 46 21.23 6.77 -1.33
C PHE A 46 22.14 7.02 -0.12
N GLU A 47 22.24 8.27 0.32
CA GLU A 47 23.01 8.63 1.51
C GLU A 47 22.45 7.96 2.77
N TYR A 48 21.13 8.08 2.99
CA TYR A 48 20.45 7.52 4.16
C TYR A 48 20.58 6.00 4.26
N PHE A 49 20.24 5.27 3.19
CA PHE A 49 20.30 3.81 3.19
C PHE A 49 21.74 3.28 3.05
N GLY A 50 22.65 4.07 2.46
CA GLY A 50 24.08 3.78 2.47
C GLY A 50 24.65 3.75 3.88
N ALA A 51 24.30 4.72 4.72
CA ALA A 51 24.68 4.74 6.13
C ALA A 51 24.11 3.54 6.91
N ILE A 52 22.83 3.20 6.67
CA ILE A 52 22.20 2.01 7.27
C ILE A 52 22.92 0.73 6.84
N THR A 53 23.24 0.59 5.56
CA THR A 53 23.93 -0.58 5.01
C THR A 53 25.31 -0.74 5.62
N ALA A 54 26.09 0.34 5.70
CA ALA A 54 27.41 0.33 6.31
C ALA A 54 27.37 -0.05 7.79
N ASP A 55 26.38 0.44 8.54
CA ASP A 55 26.17 0.05 9.93
C ASP A 55 25.77 -1.42 10.05
N ARG A 56 24.78 -1.90 9.29
CA ARG A 56 24.29 -3.30 9.39
C ARG A 56 25.27 -4.35 8.88
N ARG A 57 26.25 -3.96 8.05
CA ARG A 57 27.40 -4.83 7.71
C ARG A 57 28.37 -5.00 8.89
N LYS A 58 28.57 -3.93 9.68
CA LYS A 58 29.47 -3.96 10.85
C LYS A 58 28.78 -4.51 12.10
N ASN A 59 27.50 -4.19 12.25
CA ASN A 59 26.67 -4.45 13.42
C ASN A 59 25.34 -5.08 12.98
N PRO A 60 25.32 -6.36 12.54
CA PRO A 60 24.08 -7.02 12.15
C PRO A 60 23.06 -7.06 13.29
N LYS A 61 21.79 -6.87 12.96
CA LYS A 61 20.64 -6.93 13.88
C LYS A 61 19.58 -7.87 13.34
N ASP A 62 18.58 -8.16 14.15
CA ASP A 62 17.38 -8.88 13.72
C ASP A 62 16.40 -7.92 13.02
N ASP A 63 16.80 -7.41 11.86
CA ASP A 63 15.98 -6.54 11.02
C ASP A 63 16.20 -6.81 9.52
N VAL A 64 15.21 -6.43 8.71
CA VAL A 64 15.26 -6.61 7.26
C VAL A 64 16.45 -5.88 6.63
N SER A 65 16.89 -4.78 7.24
CA SER A 65 18.06 -4.03 6.78
C SER A 65 19.34 -4.85 6.90
N SER A 66 19.48 -5.68 7.94
CA SER A 66 20.61 -6.59 8.10
C SER A 66 20.59 -7.72 7.09
N ILE A 67 19.40 -8.21 6.73
CA ILE A 67 19.21 -9.18 5.65
C ILE A 67 19.64 -8.58 4.31
N ILE A 68 19.22 -7.35 4.00
CA ILE A 68 19.58 -6.66 2.75
C ILE A 68 21.09 -6.36 2.72
N ALA A 69 21.63 -5.76 3.78
CA ALA A 69 23.02 -5.30 3.82
C ALA A 69 24.05 -6.43 3.68
N ASN A 70 23.68 -7.64 4.13
CA ASN A 70 24.52 -8.84 4.12
C ASN A 70 23.97 -9.94 3.19
N GLY A 71 23.02 -9.60 2.32
CA GLY A 71 22.41 -10.56 1.40
C GLY A 71 23.43 -11.11 0.40
N MET A 72 23.37 -12.42 0.17
CA MET A 72 24.27 -13.13 -0.74
C MET A 72 23.46 -13.86 -1.82
N ILE A 73 23.87 -13.74 -3.08
CA ILE A 73 23.33 -14.50 -4.22
C ILE A 73 24.51 -15.20 -4.89
N ASP A 74 24.40 -16.51 -5.09
CA ASP A 74 25.45 -17.34 -5.68
C ASP A 74 26.84 -17.17 -5.02
N GLY A 75 26.83 -17.01 -3.68
CA GLY A 75 28.04 -16.83 -2.89
C GLY A 75 28.68 -15.43 -2.99
N GLN A 76 28.03 -14.47 -3.64
CA GLN A 76 28.50 -13.08 -3.75
C GLN A 76 27.53 -12.11 -3.04
N PRO A 77 28.04 -11.03 -2.44
CA PRO A 77 27.17 -9.98 -1.90
C PRO A 77 26.27 -9.40 -2.99
N ILE A 78 25.04 -9.07 -2.65
CA ILE A 78 24.19 -8.28 -3.55
C ILE A 78 24.85 -6.93 -3.84
N GLY A 79 24.68 -6.43 -5.05
CA GLY A 79 25.20 -5.11 -5.44
C GLY A 79 24.51 -3.97 -4.69
N GLU A 80 25.17 -2.81 -4.65
CA GLU A 80 24.67 -1.63 -3.94
C GLU A 80 23.34 -1.12 -4.52
N ARG A 81 23.18 -1.23 -5.84
CA ARG A 81 21.96 -0.82 -6.53
C ARG A 81 20.78 -1.72 -6.16
N GLU A 82 21.01 -3.03 -6.07
CA GLU A 82 20.03 -4.03 -5.67
C GLU A 82 19.62 -3.81 -4.21
N ALA A 83 20.60 -3.63 -3.31
CA ALA A 83 20.35 -3.32 -1.90
C ALA A 83 19.51 -2.04 -1.76
N MET A 84 19.89 -0.96 -2.44
CA MET A 84 19.14 0.30 -2.45
C MET A 84 17.71 0.11 -2.96
N SER A 85 17.55 -0.66 -4.02
CA SER A 85 16.24 -0.94 -4.62
C SER A 85 15.34 -1.72 -3.66
N TYR A 86 15.89 -2.66 -2.88
CA TYR A 86 15.15 -3.37 -1.83
C TYR A 86 14.70 -2.44 -0.70
N TYR A 87 15.55 -1.53 -0.23
CA TYR A 87 15.15 -0.55 0.78
C TYR A 87 14.01 0.34 0.30
N ILE A 88 14.13 0.87 -0.92
CA ILE A 88 13.13 1.76 -1.51
C ILE A 88 11.80 1.02 -1.67
N ILE A 89 11.80 -0.17 -2.29
CA ILE A 89 10.53 -0.88 -2.56
C ILE A 89 9.84 -1.31 -1.28
N ILE A 90 10.57 -1.72 -0.24
CA ILE A 90 9.96 -2.08 1.06
C ILE A 90 9.33 -0.86 1.71
N ALA A 91 10.06 0.26 1.76
CA ALA A 91 9.57 1.47 2.39
C ALA A 91 8.34 2.03 1.67
N THR A 92 8.32 1.99 0.35
CA THR A 92 7.25 2.60 -0.44
C THR A 92 6.04 1.69 -0.60
N ALA A 93 6.26 0.38 -0.84
CA ALA A 93 5.18 -0.58 -0.96
C ALA A 93 4.47 -0.85 0.38
N GLY A 94 5.18 -0.75 1.50
CA GLY A 94 4.64 -1.03 2.84
C GLY A 94 3.88 0.14 3.48
N HIS A 95 4.08 1.37 3.01
CA HIS A 95 3.53 2.56 3.67
C HIS A 95 2.10 2.90 3.24
N ASP A 96 1.93 3.40 2.00
CA ASP A 96 0.65 3.98 1.57
C ASP A 96 -0.45 2.93 1.45
N THR A 97 -0.09 1.69 1.10
CA THR A 97 -1.04 0.58 0.95
C THR A 97 -1.66 0.19 2.29
N THR A 98 -0.84 0.06 3.34
CA THR A 98 -1.28 -0.30 4.69
C THR A 98 -2.07 0.85 5.31
N SER A 99 -1.58 2.09 5.21
CA SER A 99 -2.28 3.29 5.69
C SER A 99 -3.65 3.48 5.02
N SER A 100 -3.71 3.32 3.69
CA SER A 100 -4.97 3.40 2.92
C SER A 100 -5.96 2.33 3.36
N THR A 101 -5.48 1.10 3.61
CA THR A 101 -6.33 0.00 4.06
C THR A 101 -6.85 0.24 5.47
N ALA A 102 -5.97 0.63 6.39
CA ALA A 102 -6.32 0.93 7.77
C ALA A 102 -7.37 2.05 7.83
N SER A 103 -7.12 3.19 7.19
CA SER A 103 -8.06 4.31 7.17
C SER A 103 -9.35 4.01 6.42
N GLY A 104 -9.29 3.29 5.30
CA GLY A 104 -10.45 2.90 4.53
C GLY A 104 -11.38 1.92 5.25
N GLY A 105 -10.81 0.98 6.03
CA GLY A 105 -11.57 0.12 6.94
C GLY A 105 -12.32 0.92 8.00
N LEU A 106 -11.66 1.92 8.61
CA LEU A 106 -12.29 2.79 9.61
C LEU A 106 -13.45 3.57 8.99
N LEU A 107 -13.25 4.15 7.80
CA LEU A 107 -14.32 4.84 7.09
C LEU A 107 -15.53 3.93 6.86
N GLN A 108 -15.32 2.64 6.55
CA GLN A 108 -16.44 1.71 6.42
C GLN A 108 -17.13 1.42 7.75
N LEU A 109 -16.40 1.28 8.85
CA LEU A 109 -17.03 1.15 10.17
C LEU A 109 -17.82 2.41 10.55
N LEU A 110 -17.33 3.61 10.22
CA LEU A 110 -18.03 4.87 10.47
C LEU A 110 -19.29 5.05 9.61
N LYS A 111 -19.28 4.52 8.38
CA LYS A 111 -20.44 4.52 7.47
C LYS A 111 -21.48 3.44 7.80
N ASN A 112 -21.09 2.40 8.53
CA ASN A 112 -21.90 1.25 8.87
C ASN A 112 -21.85 1.00 10.39
N PRO A 113 -22.55 1.81 11.21
CA PRO A 113 -22.48 1.72 12.68
C PRO A 113 -22.85 0.35 13.24
N GLU A 114 -23.69 -0.41 12.55
CA GLU A 114 -24.05 -1.78 12.89
C GLU A 114 -22.87 -2.74 12.73
N GLN A 115 -22.03 -2.55 11.70
CA GLN A 115 -20.79 -3.30 11.51
C GLN A 115 -19.75 -2.93 12.58
N MET A 116 -19.65 -1.64 12.95
CA MET A 116 -18.83 -1.17 14.07
C MET A 116 -19.27 -1.81 15.39
N ALA A 117 -20.57 -1.79 15.69
CA ALA A 117 -21.12 -2.38 16.91
C ALA A 117 -20.85 -3.90 16.97
N LYS A 118 -21.06 -4.60 15.86
CA LYS A 118 -20.76 -6.03 15.72
C LYS A 118 -19.28 -6.35 15.99
N LEU A 119 -18.36 -5.61 15.37
CA LEU A 119 -16.92 -5.79 15.57
C LEU A 119 -16.48 -5.48 17.01
N LYS A 120 -17.03 -4.44 17.64
CA LYS A 120 -16.72 -4.10 19.04
C LYS A 120 -17.29 -5.12 20.04
N ALA A 121 -18.42 -5.74 19.72
CA ALA A 121 -19.03 -6.77 20.56
C ALA A 121 -18.25 -8.09 20.52
N ASP A 122 -17.56 -8.37 19.41
CA ASP A 122 -16.73 -9.55 19.23
C ASP A 122 -15.42 -9.23 18.50
N MET A 123 -14.39 -8.94 19.29
CA MET A 123 -13.04 -8.64 18.79
C MET A 123 -12.35 -9.86 18.12
N SER A 124 -12.91 -11.08 18.24
CA SER A 124 -12.41 -12.23 17.47
C SER A 124 -12.65 -12.08 15.96
N LEU A 125 -13.52 -11.14 15.54
CA LEU A 125 -13.79 -10.79 14.15
C LEU A 125 -12.72 -9.89 13.52
N VAL A 126 -11.78 -9.32 14.30
CA VAL A 126 -10.75 -8.41 13.76
C VAL A 126 -9.97 -9.01 12.58
N PRO A 127 -9.54 -10.29 12.58
CA PRO A 127 -8.91 -10.90 11.41
C PRO A 127 -9.76 -10.84 10.13
N ASN A 128 -11.07 -11.14 10.22
CA ASN A 128 -11.99 -11.08 9.08
C ASN A 128 -12.21 -9.64 8.62
N PHE A 129 -12.36 -8.71 9.56
CA PHE A 129 -12.46 -7.28 9.27
C PHE A 129 -11.22 -6.76 8.53
N VAL A 130 -10.02 -7.24 8.89
CA VAL A 130 -8.79 -6.87 8.19
C VAL A 130 -8.80 -7.38 6.75
N GLU A 131 -9.13 -8.66 6.51
CA GLU A 131 -9.22 -9.16 5.13
C GLU A 131 -10.31 -8.44 4.32
N GLU A 132 -11.46 -8.14 4.93
CA GLU A 132 -12.52 -7.36 4.28
C GLU A 132 -12.08 -5.93 3.98
N SER A 133 -11.35 -5.27 4.89
CA SER A 133 -10.78 -3.95 4.65
C SER A 133 -9.81 -3.96 3.47
N ILE A 134 -8.96 -4.99 3.37
CA ILE A 134 -8.01 -5.16 2.28
C ILE A 134 -8.74 -5.37 0.94
N ARG A 135 -9.75 -6.26 0.89
CA ARG A 135 -10.60 -6.46 -0.30
C ARG A 135 -11.37 -5.19 -0.66
N TRP A 136 -11.97 -4.54 0.33
CA TRP A 136 -12.82 -3.38 0.11
C TRP A 136 -12.00 -2.20 -0.43
N VAL A 137 -10.91 -1.87 0.24
CA VAL A 137 -10.08 -0.72 -0.14
C VAL A 137 -9.32 -1.00 -1.44
N THR A 138 -8.76 -2.21 -1.58
CA THR A 138 -7.88 -2.59 -2.69
C THR A 138 -6.91 -1.45 -3.03
N PRO A 139 -5.94 -1.13 -2.16
CA PRO A 139 -5.15 0.10 -2.27
C PRO A 139 -4.34 0.17 -3.57
N VAL A 140 -3.80 -0.98 -4.02
CA VAL A 140 -3.19 -1.12 -5.34
C VAL A 140 -4.28 -1.44 -6.36
N LYS A 141 -4.56 -0.52 -7.28
CA LYS A 141 -5.66 -0.64 -8.24
C LYS A 141 -5.33 -1.61 -9.36
N HIS A 142 -4.11 -1.58 -9.88
CA HIS A 142 -3.71 -2.46 -10.96
C HIS A 142 -2.22 -2.74 -10.97
N PHE A 143 -1.79 -3.77 -11.70
CA PHE A 143 -0.41 -3.96 -12.14
C PHE A 143 -0.38 -4.26 -13.64
N MET A 144 0.73 -3.97 -14.30
CA MET A 144 0.91 -4.26 -15.72
C MET A 144 1.75 -5.53 -15.94
N ARG A 145 1.51 -6.22 -17.06
CA ARG A 145 2.36 -7.29 -17.61
C ARG A 145 2.53 -7.08 -19.11
N THR A 146 3.56 -7.70 -19.67
CA THR A 146 3.78 -7.78 -21.12
C THR A 146 3.74 -9.24 -21.51
N ALA A 147 2.97 -9.59 -22.54
CA ALA A 147 2.93 -10.94 -23.06
C ALA A 147 4.25 -11.27 -23.78
N MET A 148 4.91 -12.35 -23.36
CA MET A 148 6.17 -12.81 -23.97
C MET A 148 5.95 -13.74 -25.18
N GLN A 149 4.70 -14.13 -25.43
CA GLN A 149 4.25 -14.94 -26.56
C GLN A 149 2.72 -14.83 -26.67
N ASP A 150 2.16 -15.21 -27.82
CA ASP A 150 0.70 -15.30 -28.00
C ASP A 150 0.06 -16.19 -26.90
N TYR A 151 -0.98 -15.68 -26.24
CA TYR A 151 -1.66 -16.37 -25.15
C TYR A 151 -3.19 -16.28 -25.29
N LYS A 152 -3.88 -17.42 -25.24
CA LYS A 152 -5.34 -17.46 -25.28
C LYS A 152 -5.91 -17.33 -23.87
N LEU A 153 -6.65 -16.25 -23.61
CA LEU A 153 -7.36 -16.00 -22.37
C LEU A 153 -8.85 -15.82 -22.65
N ARG A 154 -9.68 -16.74 -22.16
CA ARG A 154 -11.12 -16.82 -22.48
C ARG A 154 -11.34 -16.84 -24.02
N ASP A 155 -12.14 -15.91 -24.53
CA ASP A 155 -12.46 -15.74 -25.95
C ASP A 155 -11.44 -14.85 -26.71
N LYS A 156 -10.41 -14.35 -26.03
CA LYS A 156 -9.41 -13.45 -26.60
C LYS A 156 -8.05 -14.12 -26.76
N THR A 157 -7.34 -13.69 -27.79
CA THR A 157 -5.90 -13.97 -27.96
C THR A 157 -5.15 -12.68 -27.68
N ILE A 158 -4.36 -12.69 -26.62
CA ILE A 158 -3.37 -11.66 -26.30
C ILE A 158 -2.14 -11.94 -27.16
N LYS A 159 -1.64 -10.94 -27.89
CA LYS A 159 -0.48 -11.09 -28.78
C LYS A 159 0.83 -10.88 -28.04
N GLU A 160 1.88 -11.51 -28.52
CA GLU A 160 3.25 -11.19 -28.07
C GLU A 160 3.49 -9.67 -28.14
N GLY A 161 4.05 -9.11 -27.06
CA GLY A 161 4.29 -7.68 -26.90
C GLY A 161 3.12 -6.88 -26.34
N ASP A 162 1.90 -7.43 -26.29
CA ASP A 162 0.74 -6.72 -25.72
C ASP A 162 0.93 -6.43 -24.22
N GLY A 163 0.55 -5.21 -23.83
CA GLY A 163 0.45 -4.80 -22.44
C GLY A 163 -0.89 -5.20 -21.82
N LEU A 164 -0.85 -5.83 -20.64
CA LEU A 164 -2.03 -6.24 -19.89
C LEU A 164 -2.12 -5.50 -18.58
N CYS A 165 -3.27 -4.89 -18.32
CA CYS A 165 -3.58 -4.26 -17.04
C CYS A 165 -4.46 -5.19 -16.19
N MET A 166 -3.95 -5.67 -15.07
CA MET A 166 -4.70 -6.51 -14.13
C MET A 166 -5.35 -5.62 -13.07
N PHE A 167 -6.64 -5.33 -13.24
CA PHE A 167 -7.41 -4.46 -12.34
C PHE A 167 -7.90 -5.20 -11.09
N TYR A 168 -7.10 -5.22 -10.02
CA TYR A 168 -7.43 -5.91 -8.77
C TYR A 168 -8.72 -5.41 -8.13
N TRP A 169 -9.01 -4.10 -8.24
CA TRP A 169 -10.23 -3.52 -7.67
C TRP A 169 -11.49 -4.08 -8.33
N SER A 170 -11.44 -4.37 -9.63
CA SER A 170 -12.52 -5.05 -10.36
C SER A 170 -12.66 -6.50 -9.88
N GLY A 171 -11.55 -7.26 -9.81
CA GLY A 171 -11.58 -8.64 -9.33
C GLY A 171 -12.06 -8.77 -7.87
N ASN A 172 -11.76 -7.80 -7.01
CA ASN A 172 -12.25 -7.74 -5.63
C ASN A 172 -13.72 -7.30 -5.50
N ARG A 173 -14.40 -7.09 -6.63
CA ARG A 173 -15.83 -6.81 -6.76
C ARG A 173 -16.57 -7.79 -7.68
N ASP A 174 -15.90 -8.85 -8.13
CA ASP A 174 -16.45 -9.87 -9.01
C ASP A 174 -17.53 -10.69 -8.30
N GLU A 175 -18.75 -10.64 -8.81
CA GLU A 175 -19.92 -11.36 -8.31
C GLU A 175 -19.83 -12.88 -8.52
N GLU A 176 -18.98 -13.37 -9.42
CA GLU A 176 -18.71 -14.81 -9.57
C GLU A 176 -17.93 -15.37 -8.36
N VAL A 177 -17.27 -14.50 -7.59
CA VAL A 177 -16.41 -14.88 -6.46
C VAL A 177 -16.98 -14.41 -5.12
N PHE A 178 -17.57 -13.21 -5.06
CA PHE A 178 -18.05 -12.59 -3.84
C PHE A 178 -19.55 -12.33 -3.90
N GLU A 179 -20.31 -12.96 -3.00
CA GLU A 179 -21.72 -12.61 -2.77
C GLU A 179 -21.83 -11.17 -2.23
N GLU A 180 -22.75 -10.38 -2.79
CA GLU A 180 -22.92 -8.96 -2.45
C GLU A 180 -21.57 -8.21 -2.44
N PRO A 181 -20.85 -8.16 -3.57
CA PRO A 181 -19.45 -7.69 -3.62
C PRO A 181 -19.31 -6.22 -3.19
N ASN A 182 -20.38 -5.45 -3.33
CA ASN A 182 -20.48 -4.03 -2.98
C ASN A 182 -21.03 -3.78 -1.57
N THR A 183 -21.06 -4.79 -0.69
CA THR A 183 -21.42 -4.65 0.72
C THR A 183 -20.22 -4.96 1.61
N PHE A 184 -19.88 -4.04 2.53
CA PHE A 184 -18.83 -4.22 3.52
C PHE A 184 -19.34 -5.02 4.73
N LYS A 185 -18.69 -6.14 5.05
CA LYS A 185 -19.10 -7.01 6.17
C LYS A 185 -17.89 -7.42 7.01
N VAL A 186 -17.86 -7.03 8.29
CA VAL A 186 -16.72 -7.28 9.20
C VAL A 186 -16.47 -8.77 9.46
N ASP A 187 -17.49 -9.59 9.26
CA ASP A 187 -17.44 -11.05 9.43
C ASP A 187 -17.37 -11.82 8.10
N ARG A 188 -17.17 -11.14 6.97
CA ARG A 188 -16.98 -11.83 5.68
C ARG A 188 -15.74 -12.71 5.77
N ASN A 189 -15.92 -14.00 5.48
CA ASN A 189 -14.80 -14.91 5.29
C ASN A 189 -14.14 -14.66 3.93
N VAL A 190 -13.23 -13.70 3.87
CA VAL A 190 -12.52 -13.32 2.64
C VAL A 190 -11.32 -14.25 2.44
N THR A 191 -11.45 -15.21 1.53
CA THR A 191 -10.39 -16.22 1.25
C THR A 191 -9.71 -16.05 -0.11
N LYS A 192 -10.30 -15.29 -1.04
CA LYS A 192 -9.91 -15.25 -2.46
C LYS A 192 -9.65 -13.86 -3.02
N HIS A 193 -9.57 -12.83 -2.18
CA HIS A 193 -9.29 -11.48 -2.67
C HIS A 193 -7.90 -11.40 -3.30
N VAL A 194 -7.75 -10.57 -4.33
CA VAL A 194 -6.52 -10.40 -5.12
C VAL A 194 -5.82 -9.08 -4.85
N ALA A 195 -6.15 -8.40 -3.75
CA ALA A 195 -5.54 -7.11 -3.40
C ALA A 195 -4.02 -7.19 -3.16
N PHE A 196 -3.50 -8.37 -2.79
CA PHE A 196 -2.07 -8.64 -2.65
C PHE A 196 -1.43 -9.22 -3.92
N GLY A 197 -2.18 -9.28 -5.03
CA GLY A 197 -1.77 -9.99 -6.23
C GLY A 197 -1.78 -11.51 -6.06
N TYR A 198 -1.23 -12.22 -7.04
CA TYR A 198 -1.12 -13.68 -7.06
C TYR A 198 0.07 -14.11 -7.93
N GLY A 199 0.60 -15.32 -7.67
CA GLY A 199 1.73 -15.89 -8.41
C GLY A 199 3.09 -15.40 -7.92
N ALA A 200 4.09 -15.39 -8.81
CA ALA A 200 5.50 -15.12 -8.47
C ALA A 200 5.75 -13.75 -7.81
N HIS A 201 4.88 -12.77 -8.06
CA HIS A 201 4.93 -11.43 -7.47
C HIS A 201 3.80 -11.18 -6.47
N VAL A 202 3.33 -12.23 -5.78
CA VAL A 202 2.45 -12.06 -4.62
C VAL A 202 3.14 -11.19 -3.56
N CYS A 203 2.38 -10.32 -2.91
CA CYS A 203 2.91 -9.32 -1.99
C CYS A 203 3.76 -9.95 -0.88
N LEU A 204 5.05 -9.64 -0.88
CA LEU A 204 6.01 -10.08 0.15
C LEU A 204 5.61 -9.61 1.56
N GLY A 205 5.06 -8.40 1.67
CA GLY A 205 4.67 -7.77 2.93
C GLY A 205 3.27 -8.17 3.45
N MET A 206 2.56 -9.10 2.80
CA MET A 206 1.15 -9.37 3.11
C MET A 206 0.89 -9.80 4.56
N HIS A 207 1.83 -10.51 5.18
CA HIS A 207 1.71 -10.94 6.57
C HIS A 207 1.94 -9.78 7.55
N LEU A 208 2.93 -8.92 7.24
CA LEU A 208 3.22 -7.73 8.02
C LEU A 208 2.05 -6.74 7.95
N ALA A 209 1.51 -6.46 6.77
CA ALA A 209 0.37 -5.56 6.61
C ALA A 209 -0.85 -6.03 7.42
N ARG A 210 -1.15 -7.34 7.40
CA ARG A 210 -2.22 -7.92 8.24
C ARG A 210 -1.93 -7.75 9.72
N MET A 211 -0.69 -8.02 10.14
CA MET A 211 -0.28 -7.88 11.54
C MET A 211 -0.43 -6.43 12.03
N GLU A 212 0.06 -5.46 11.27
CA GLU A 212 0.00 -4.03 11.60
C GLU A 212 -1.45 -3.54 11.76
N ILE A 213 -2.31 -3.87 10.79
CA ILE A 213 -3.72 -3.46 10.84
C ILE A 213 -4.43 -4.17 12.00
N ARG A 214 -4.20 -5.47 12.22
CA ARG A 214 -4.79 -6.19 13.36
C ARG A 214 -4.37 -5.56 14.69
N ALA A 215 -3.08 -5.28 14.87
CA ALA A 215 -2.56 -4.64 16.07
C ALA A 215 -3.20 -3.26 16.30
N LEU A 216 -3.29 -2.44 15.25
CA LEU A 216 -3.94 -1.13 15.32
C LEU A 216 -5.38 -1.24 15.83
N TYR A 217 -6.19 -2.12 15.25
CA TYR A 217 -7.62 -2.21 15.59
C TYR A 217 -7.88 -2.90 16.93
N ASN A 218 -7.06 -3.90 17.29
CA ASN A 218 -7.11 -4.52 18.61
C ASN A 218 -6.82 -3.51 19.73
N GLU A 219 -5.89 -2.58 19.52
CA GLU A 219 -5.57 -1.55 20.50
C GLU A 219 -6.55 -0.37 20.46
N LEU A 220 -6.98 0.03 19.27
CA LEU A 220 -7.80 1.23 19.08
C LEU A 220 -9.25 1.02 19.55
N LEU A 221 -9.94 -0.02 19.08
CA LEU A 221 -11.39 -0.16 19.27
C LEU A 221 -11.82 -0.26 20.74
N PRO A 222 -11.12 -1.02 21.62
CA PRO A 222 -11.48 -1.11 23.04
C PRO A 222 -11.33 0.22 23.78
N ARG A 223 -10.41 1.08 23.32
CA ARG A 223 -10.11 2.38 23.95
C ARG A 223 -11.06 3.49 23.50
N LEU A 224 -11.93 3.23 22.51
CA LEU A 224 -12.88 4.21 21.98
C LEU A 224 -14.24 4.07 22.66
N LYS A 225 -14.68 5.11 23.35
CA LYS A 225 -16.08 5.27 23.78
C LYS A 225 -16.98 5.59 22.59
N SER A 226 -16.55 6.52 21.74
CA SER A 226 -17.25 6.90 20.51
C SER A 226 -16.28 7.45 19.47
N ILE A 227 -16.58 7.27 18.19
CA ILE A 227 -15.88 7.89 17.07
C ILE A 227 -16.88 8.19 15.95
N GLU A 228 -16.77 9.38 15.34
CA GLU A 228 -17.66 9.86 14.27
C GLU A 228 -16.88 10.65 13.22
N LEU A 229 -17.45 10.79 12.01
CA LEU A 229 -16.90 11.67 10.99
C LEU A 229 -17.06 13.13 11.43
N ALA A 230 -15.97 13.90 11.32
CA ALA A 230 -15.92 15.33 11.66
C ALA A 230 -15.68 16.22 10.43
N GLY A 231 -15.97 15.70 9.24
CA GLY A 231 -15.83 16.39 7.97
C GLY A 231 -15.88 15.42 6.80
N THR A 232 -15.69 15.94 5.58
CA THR A 232 -15.70 15.13 4.35
C THR A 232 -14.33 14.48 4.14
N PRO A 233 -14.25 13.14 4.07
CA PRO A 233 -13.01 12.44 3.71
C PRO A 233 -12.57 12.81 2.29
N LYS A 234 -11.26 12.89 2.04
CA LYS A 234 -10.70 13.13 0.71
C LYS A 234 -9.84 11.96 0.28
N ASN A 235 -9.91 11.61 -1.01
CA ASN A 235 -9.07 10.58 -1.61
C ASN A 235 -7.78 11.18 -2.18
N THR A 236 -6.73 10.38 -2.20
CA THR A 236 -5.53 10.66 -2.99
C THR A 236 -5.86 10.62 -4.48
N LEU A 237 -5.37 11.58 -5.25
CA LEU A 237 -5.50 11.61 -6.71
C LEU A 237 -4.41 10.75 -7.35
N ALA A 238 -4.68 9.47 -7.54
CA ALA A 238 -3.73 8.53 -8.14
C ALA A 238 -4.46 7.38 -8.87
N ASN A 239 -3.83 6.88 -9.95
CA ASN A 239 -4.34 5.76 -10.74
C ASN A 239 -3.80 4.38 -10.30
N PHE A 240 -2.65 4.33 -9.62
CA PHE A 240 -1.97 3.09 -9.23
C PHE A 240 -2.21 2.72 -7.76
N VAL A 241 -1.63 3.47 -6.81
CA VAL A 241 -1.90 3.31 -5.37
C VAL A 241 -2.79 4.46 -4.93
N SER A 242 -3.99 4.16 -4.42
CA SER A 242 -4.88 5.20 -3.91
C SER A 242 -5.75 4.73 -2.75
N GLY A 243 -6.14 5.70 -1.93
CA GLY A 243 -6.90 5.54 -0.70
C GLY A 243 -7.28 6.91 -0.13
N LEU A 244 -7.55 6.95 1.18
CA LEU A 244 -7.87 8.21 1.85
C LEU A 244 -6.61 9.03 2.09
N LYS A 245 -6.64 10.28 1.61
CA LYS A 245 -5.66 11.30 1.94
C LYS A 245 -5.98 11.94 3.30
N THR A 246 -7.27 12.17 3.56
CA THR A 246 -7.75 12.71 4.83
C THR A 246 -9.01 11.98 5.29
N LEU A 247 -9.06 11.68 6.59
CA LEU A 247 -10.22 11.13 7.28
C LEU A 247 -10.46 11.92 8.58
N PRO A 248 -11.18 13.05 8.52
CA PRO A 248 -11.43 13.86 9.71
C PRO A 248 -12.40 13.14 10.65
N VAL A 249 -11.98 12.94 11.90
CA VAL A 249 -12.77 12.26 12.93
C VAL A 249 -12.82 13.05 14.22
N ARG A 250 -13.90 12.87 14.98
CA ARG A 250 -14.03 13.28 16.38
C ARG A 250 -14.24 12.02 17.20
N TYR A 251 -13.57 11.91 18.34
CA TYR A 251 -13.66 10.73 19.20
C TYR A 251 -13.67 11.08 20.68
N LYS A 252 -14.10 10.11 21.50
CA LYS A 252 -13.98 10.12 22.95
C LYS A 252 -13.33 8.80 23.37
N MET A 253 -12.32 8.87 24.22
CA MET A 253 -11.69 7.69 24.80
C MET A 253 -12.58 7.12 25.92
N ALA A 254 -12.46 5.80 26.15
CA ALA A 254 -13.10 5.09 27.25
C ALA A 254 -12.51 5.50 28.60
#